data_AF-A0A2N2X693-F1
#
_entry.id   AF-A0A2N2X693-F1
#
_cell.length_a   1.000
_cell.length_b   1.000
_cell.length_c   1.000
_cell.angle_alpha   90.00
_cell.angle_beta   90.00
_cell.angle_gamma   90.00
#
_symmetry.space_group_name_H-M   'P 1'
#
loop_
_entity.id
_entity.type
_entity.pdbx_description
1 polymer ?
#
loop_
_entity_poly.entity_id
_entity_poly.type
_entity_poly.pdbx_seq_one_letter_code
_entity_poly.pdbx_strand_id
1 'polypeptide(L)' 'MEKQSCKNCKNMLQLMKHPQNIKIGNGNITEHMGFVCTVNIDGSNIGKGYFFENSNGLCELFQQK' A
#
# COMPACT_ATOMS: atom_id res chain seq x y z
N MET A 1 -6.11 20.26 4.30
CA MET A 1 -5.73 19.43 3.12
C MET A 1 -5.93 17.94 3.38
N GLU A 2 -7.00 17.51 4.05
CA GLU A 2 -7.19 16.09 4.43
C GLU A 2 -7.94 15.25 3.38
N LYS A 3 -8.57 15.90 2.39
CA LYS A 3 -9.44 15.21 1.40
C LYS A 3 -8.68 14.32 0.41
N GLN A 4 -7.36 14.46 0.27
CA GLN A 4 -6.52 13.70 -0.68
C GLN A 4 -5.44 12.87 0.00
N SER A 5 -5.58 12.56 1.30
CA SER A 5 -4.65 11.66 1.99
C SER A 5 -4.79 10.23 1.48
N CYS A 6 -3.67 9.52 1.27
CA CYS A 6 -3.69 8.10 0.88
C CYS A 6 -4.52 7.21 1.81
N LYS A 7 -4.76 7.59 3.07
CA LYS A 7 -5.71 6.90 3.98
C LYS A 7 -7.09 6.70 3.35
N ASN A 8 -7.53 7.68 2.58
CA ASN A 8 -8.84 7.72 1.94
C ASN A 8 -8.80 7.20 0.49
N CYS A 9 -7.67 6.65 0.05
CA CYS A 9 -7.51 6.10 -1.29
C CYS A 9 -7.94 4.63 -1.33
N LYS A 10 -8.83 4.26 -2.26
CA LYS A 10 -9.31 2.89 -2.47
C LYS A 10 -8.19 1.89 -2.77
N ASN A 11 -7.13 2.38 -3.39
CA ASN A 11 -5.98 1.61 -3.83
C ASN A 11 -4.94 1.38 -2.72
N MET A 12 -5.11 2.01 -1.55
CA MET A 12 -4.22 1.90 -0.41
C MET A 12 -4.58 0.68 0.43
N LEU A 13 -3.64 -0.26 0.51
CA LEU A 13 -3.73 -1.49 1.30
C LEU A 13 -2.71 -1.44 2.44
N GLN A 14 -3.11 -1.97 3.59
CA GLN A 14 -2.20 -2.18 4.70
C GLN A 14 -1.42 -3.49 4.45
N LEU A 15 -0.11 -3.44 4.61
CA LEU A 15 0.77 -4.60 4.51
C LEU A 15 1.12 -5.12 5.90
N MET A 16 0.96 -6.43 6.03
CA MET A 16 1.41 -7.19 7.19
C MET A 16 2.68 -7.94 6.82
N LYS A 17 3.50 -8.26 7.82
CA LYS A 17 4.65 -9.13 7.63
C LYS A 17 4.18 -10.54 7.26
N HIS A 18 5.06 -11.33 6.65
CA HIS A 18 4.79 -12.72 6.33
C HIS A 18 6.00 -13.61 6.70
N PRO A 19 5.81 -14.75 7.38
CA PRO A 19 6.92 -15.60 7.83
C PRO A 19 7.81 -16.14 6.70
N GLN A 20 7.28 -16.20 5.48
CA GLN A 20 8.00 -16.72 4.31
C GLN A 20 8.79 -15.63 3.54
N ASN A 21 8.66 -14.35 3.91
CA ASN A 21 9.41 -13.30 3.24
C ASN A 21 10.90 -13.43 3.56
N ILE A 22 11.76 -13.42 2.54
CA ILE A 22 13.21 -13.50 2.73
C ILE A 22 13.73 -12.07 2.97
N LYS A 23 14.10 -11.76 4.22
CA LYS A 23 14.56 -10.44 4.73
C LYS A 23 13.41 -9.47 5.07
N ILE A 24 13.12 -8.51 4.19
CA ILE A 24 12.21 -7.40 4.47
C ILE A 24 10.78 -7.93 4.54
N GLY A 25 10.06 -7.56 5.60
CA GLY A 25 8.70 -8.03 5.83
C GLY A 25 8.63 -9.46 6.35
N ASN A 26 9.72 -10.06 6.83
CA ASN A 26 9.67 -11.30 7.60
C ASN A 26 9.14 -11.04 9.02
N GLY A 27 8.14 -11.81 9.44
CA GLY A 27 7.55 -11.71 10.78
C GLY A 27 6.17 -12.34 10.86
N ASN A 28 5.47 -12.11 11.96
CA ASN A 28 4.12 -12.62 12.16
C ASN A 28 3.11 -11.90 11.26
N ILE A 29 2.12 -12.62 10.73
CA ILE A 29 1.03 -12.07 9.89
C ILE A 29 0.17 -11.03 10.61
N THR A 30 0.28 -10.93 11.93
CA THR A 30 -0.36 -9.88 12.74
C THR A 30 0.50 -8.64 12.93
N GLU A 31 1.79 -8.67 12.56
CA GLU A 31 2.67 -7.52 12.66
C GLU A 31 2.53 -6.61 11.45
N HIS A 32 2.25 -5.34 11.72
CA HIS A 32 2.17 -4.32 10.70
C HIS A 32 3.56 -4.01 10.09
N MET A 33 3.63 -3.98 8.77
CA MET A 33 4.84 -3.66 8.01
C MET A 33 4.81 -2.24 7.42
N GLY A 34 3.65 -1.80 6.97
CA GLY A 34 3.48 -0.51 6.29
C GLY A 34 2.28 -0.53 5.37
N PHE A 35 2.32 0.26 4.31
CA PHE A 35 1.22 0.40 3.37
C PHE A 35 1.71 0.27 1.93
N VAL A 36 0.81 -0.16 1.04
CA VAL A 36 1.06 -0.17 -0.39
C VAL A 36 -0.09 0.50 -1.13
N CYS A 37 0.22 1.43 -2.03
CA CYS A 37 -0.76 1.92 -3.00
C CYS A 37 -0.60 1.13 -4.30
N THR A 38 -1.63 0.37 -4.66
CA THR A 38 -1.63 -0.46 -5.87
C THR A 38 -2.28 0.30 -7.02
N VAL A 39 -1.54 0.52 -8.10
CA VAL A 39 -2.04 1.20 -9.27
C VAL A 39 -2.06 0.21 -10.43
N ASN A 40 -3.24 -0.01 -10.99
CA ASN A 40 -3.40 -0.73 -12.23
C ASN A 40 -3.37 0.27 -13.40
N ILE A 41 -2.19 0.47 -13.96
CA ILE A 41 -1.99 1.33 -15.13
C ILE A 41 -2.09 0.38 -16.34
N ASP A 42 -2.97 0.69 -17.29
CA ASP A 42 -3.09 0.00 -18.59
C ASP A 42 -3.77 -1.38 -18.66
N GLY A 43 -4.61 -1.78 -17.68
CA GLY A 43 -5.34 -3.06 -17.77
C GLY A 43 -4.42 -4.29 -17.79
N SER A 44 -3.15 -4.08 -17.46
CA SER A 44 -2.16 -5.12 -17.28
C SER A 44 -2.45 -5.82 -15.95
N ASN A 45 -2.45 -7.16 -15.92
CA ASN A 45 -2.58 -7.92 -14.65
C ASN A 45 -1.41 -7.70 -13.67
N ILE A 46 -0.44 -6.85 -14.04
CA ILE A 46 0.73 -6.49 -13.24
C ILE A 46 0.51 -5.07 -12.70
N GLY A 47 -0.21 -4.97 -11.58
CA GLY A 47 -0.35 -3.71 -10.86
C GLY A 47 1.01 -3.25 -10.30
N LYS A 48 1.34 -1.96 -10.44
CA LYS A 48 2.50 -1.37 -9.76
C LYS A 48 2.11 -1.06 -8.32
N GLY A 49 2.87 -1.55 -7.35
CA GLY A 49 2.69 -1.25 -5.93
C GLY A 49 3.77 -0.29 -5.45
N TYR A 50 3.37 0.82 -4.83
CA TYR A 50 4.28 1.76 -4.17
C TYR A 50 4.20 1.56 -2.67
N PHE A 51 5.32 1.19 -2.04
CA PHE A 51 5.42 0.98 -0.60
C PHE A 51 5.62 2.30 0.15
N PHE A 52 4.96 2.42 1.30
CA PHE A 52 5.09 3.54 2.23
C PHE A 52 5.15 3.01 3.65
N GLU A 53 6.05 3.55 4.47
CA GLU A 53 6.08 3.24 5.91
C GLU A 53 4.89 3.86 6.65
N ASN A 54 4.39 5.01 6.16
CA ASN A 54 3.33 5.79 6.78
C ASN A 54 2.14 5.97 5.82
N SER A 55 0.92 6.00 6.39
CA SER A 55 -0.32 6.19 5.62
C SER A 55 -0.60 7.63 5.20
N ASN A 56 0.17 8.60 5.68
CA ASN A 56 -0.03 10.03 5.46
C ASN A 56 0.52 10.54 4.11
N GLY A 57 0.88 9.64 3.18
CA GLY A 57 1.39 10.02 1.86
C GLY A 57 0.35 10.65 0.94
N LEU A 58 0.83 11.16 -0.19
CA LEU A 58 0.04 11.58 -1.36
C LEU A 58 0.05 10.46 -2.40
N CYS A 59 -1.13 10.13 -2.92
CA CYS A 59 -1.30 9.05 -3.89
C CYS A 59 -1.36 9.66 -5.28
N GLU A 60 -0.43 9.30 -6.17
CA GLU A 60 -0.37 9.85 -7.54
C GLU A 60 -1.66 9.59 -8.33
N LEU A 61 -2.34 8.48 -8.04
CA LEU A 61 -3.63 8.12 -8.62
C LEU A 61 -4.68 7.91 -7.51
N PHE A 62 -4.89 8.96 -6.72
CA PHE A 62 -5.89 8.98 -5.66
C PHE A 62 -7.29 8.70 -6.21
N GLN A 63 -7.90 7.63 -5.71
CA GLN A 63 -9.31 7.32 -5.92
C GLN A 63 -9.99 7.30 -4.57
N GLN A 64 -10.97 8.17 -4.36
CA GLN A 64 -11.70 8.24 -3.10
C GLN A 64 -12.41 6.92 -2.83
N LYS A 65 -12.30 6.43 -1.59
CA LYS A 65 -13.06 5.28 -1.08
C LYS A 65 -14.56 5.52 -1.09
#